data_AF-A0A8T4L9U8-F1
#
_entry.id   AF-A0A8T4L9U8-F1
#
_cell.length_a   1.000
_cell.length_b   1.000
_cell.length_c   1.000
_cell.angle_alpha   90.00
_cell.angle_beta   90.00
_cell.angle_gamma   90.00
#
_symmetry.space_group_name_H-M   'P 1'
#
loop_
_entity.id
_entity.type
_entity.pdbx_description
1 polymer ?
#
loop_
_entity_poly.entity_id
_entity_poly.type
_entity_poly.pdbx_seq_one_letter_code
_entity_poly.pdbx_strand_id
1 'polypeptide(L)'
;MFQALMNASGFFWSLAYLLIIWRGFKDQTYGMPLFALCANLSWEFIFSFLYPPAAPQLYINVAWLFLDVFIALEFLKFGRNEFPRLSPQQFYACFVLVLLTAFGLVLLVSQEFHDFDGVYAAFGQNLVMSMLFVAMLLNRGNLRGQSASIAVLKLLGTAAASLAFYLYKPVAQESILLPFLFASILGWDLLYAGLVYSFSRKTSGFGASTVP
;
A
#
# COMPACT_ATOMS: atom_id res chain seq x y z
N MET A 1 -8.89 12.57 -20.09
CA MET A 1 -7.53 12.42 -19.52
C MET A 1 -7.57 11.93 -18.07
N PHE A 2 -8.32 12.58 -17.16
CA PHE A 2 -8.49 12.10 -15.77
C PHE A 2 -8.81 10.60 -15.67
N GLN A 3 -9.84 10.12 -16.36
CA GLN A 3 -10.23 8.70 -16.34
C GLN A 3 -9.12 7.76 -16.82
N ALA A 4 -8.32 8.17 -17.80
CA ALA A 4 -7.21 7.35 -18.29
C ALA A 4 -6.11 7.19 -17.22
N LEU A 5 -5.79 8.28 -16.50
CA LEU A 5 -4.83 8.24 -15.40
C LEU A 5 -5.35 7.43 -14.20
N MET A 6 -6.65 7.56 -13.88
CA MET A 6 -7.27 6.75 -12.81
C MET A 6 -7.31 5.26 -13.17
N ASN A 7 -7.64 4.91 -14.41
CA ASN A 7 -7.61 3.52 -14.87
C ASN A 7 -6.18 2.96 -14.85
N ALA A 8 -5.18 3.76 -15.24
CA ALA A 8 -3.78 3.37 -15.14
C ALA A 8 -3.36 3.14 -13.68
N SER A 9 -3.77 4.02 -12.77
CA SER A 9 -3.56 3.86 -11.34
C SER A 9 -4.17 2.56 -10.83
N GLY A 10 -5.45 2.34 -11.15
CA GLY A 10 -6.22 1.13 -10.88
C GLY A 10 -5.48 -0.13 -11.31
N PHE A 11 -5.02 -0.14 -12.56
CA PHE A 11 -4.29 -1.26 -13.16
C PHE A 11 -2.95 -1.54 -12.47
N PHE A 12 -2.11 -0.52 -12.28
CA PHE A 12 -0.79 -0.70 -11.68
C PHE A 12 -0.88 -1.14 -10.21
N TRP A 13 -1.81 -0.59 -9.43
CA TRP A 13 -2.03 -1.02 -8.05
C TRP A 13 -2.58 -2.45 -7.96
N SER A 14 -3.49 -2.83 -8.85
CA SER A 14 -3.98 -4.21 -8.91
C SER A 14 -2.84 -5.20 -9.19
N LEU A 15 -1.95 -4.88 -10.14
CA LEU A 15 -0.76 -5.69 -10.38
C LEU A 15 0.19 -5.70 -9.19
N ALA A 16 0.36 -4.57 -8.50
CA ALA A 16 1.19 -4.49 -7.29
C ALA A 16 0.64 -5.42 -6.20
N TYR A 17 -0.68 -5.41 -5.94
CA TYR A 17 -1.32 -6.32 -4.99
C TYR A 17 -1.16 -7.79 -5.38
N LEU A 18 -1.39 -8.14 -6.65
CA LEU A 18 -1.18 -9.52 -7.11
C LEU A 18 0.28 -9.97 -6.91
N LEU A 19 1.26 -9.10 -7.17
CA LEU A 19 2.66 -9.41 -6.91
C LEU A 19 3.00 -9.46 -5.43
N ILE A 20 2.40 -8.63 -4.58
CA ILE A 20 2.54 -8.68 -3.12
C ILE A 20 2.08 -10.05 -2.63
N ILE A 21 0.88 -10.48 -3.03
CA ILE A 21 0.32 -11.80 -2.70
C ILE A 21 1.26 -12.91 -3.20
N TRP A 22 1.61 -12.90 -4.48
CA TRP A 22 2.48 -13.93 -5.05
C TRP A 22 3.83 -14.00 -4.31
N ARG A 23 4.42 -12.84 -4.02
CA ARG A 23 5.73 -12.75 -3.37
C ARG A 23 5.67 -13.20 -1.91
N GLY A 24 4.62 -12.87 -1.18
CA GLY A 24 4.48 -13.26 0.21
C GLY A 24 4.27 -14.77 0.37
N PHE A 25 3.46 -15.39 -0.50
CA PHE A 25 3.39 -16.87 -0.57
C PHE A 25 4.73 -17.50 -0.96
N LYS A 26 5.42 -16.94 -1.95
CA LYS A 26 6.72 -17.46 -2.42
C LYS A 26 7.81 -17.38 -1.34
N ASP A 27 7.89 -16.27 -0.62
CA ASP A 27 8.92 -16.01 0.38
C ASP A 27 8.48 -16.44 1.80
N GLN A 28 7.26 -16.99 1.93
CA GLN A 28 6.60 -17.39 3.18
C GLN A 28 6.67 -16.31 4.26
N THR A 29 6.36 -15.08 3.87
CA THR A 29 6.34 -13.90 4.74
C THR A 29 5.25 -12.95 4.28
N TYR A 30 4.95 -11.91 5.04
CA TYR A 30 4.03 -10.86 4.58
C TYR A 30 4.73 -9.90 3.62
N GLY A 31 4.00 -9.48 2.58
CA GLY A 31 4.47 -8.51 1.59
C GLY A 31 4.05 -7.06 1.83
N MET A 32 3.07 -6.81 2.70
CA MET A 32 2.60 -5.46 3.06
C MET A 32 2.67 -5.20 4.57
N PRO A 33 3.22 -4.05 5.03
CA PRO A 33 3.25 -3.70 6.44
C PRO A 33 1.87 -3.66 7.10
N LEU A 34 1.80 -4.04 8.39
CA LEU A 34 0.53 -4.22 9.13
C LEU A 34 -0.41 -3.00 9.06
N PHE A 35 0.08 -1.81 9.41
CA PHE A 35 -0.78 -0.62 9.42
C PHE A 35 -1.27 -0.27 8.02
N ALA A 36 -0.42 -0.39 6.99
CA ALA A 36 -0.80 -0.12 5.61
C ALA A 36 -1.91 -1.07 5.13
N LEU A 37 -1.79 -2.36 5.43
CA LEU A 37 -2.81 -3.36 5.14
C LEU A 37 -4.14 -3.06 5.83
N CYS A 38 -4.10 -2.76 7.13
CA CYS A 38 -5.30 -2.45 7.91
C CYS A 38 -5.99 -1.17 7.43
N ALA A 39 -5.21 -0.15 7.04
CA ALA A 39 -5.73 1.10 6.50
C ALA A 39 -6.38 0.86 5.13
N ASN A 40 -5.73 0.11 4.23
CA ASN A 40 -6.30 -0.25 2.93
C ASN A 40 -7.63 -1.00 3.07
N LEU A 41 -7.66 -2.09 3.87
CA LEU A 41 -8.89 -2.83 4.15
C LEU A 41 -10.01 -1.92 4.65
N SER A 42 -9.66 -0.99 5.53
CA SER A 42 -10.62 -0.02 6.08
C SER A 42 -11.15 0.92 5.01
N TRP A 43 -10.26 1.50 4.20
CA TRP A 43 -10.60 2.42 3.13
C TRP A 43 -11.47 1.72 2.08
N GLU A 44 -11.06 0.57 1.57
CA GLU A 44 -11.81 -0.16 0.56
C GLU A 44 -13.19 -0.59 1.07
N PHE A 45 -13.31 -0.97 2.35
CA PHE A 45 -14.60 -1.28 2.94
C PHE A 45 -15.49 -0.04 3.07
N ILE A 46 -14.97 1.04 3.65
CA ILE A 46 -15.73 2.28 3.88
C ILE A 46 -16.24 2.84 2.54
N PHE A 47 -15.38 2.94 1.53
CA PHE A 47 -15.74 3.47 0.21
C PHE A 47 -16.32 2.42 -0.74
N SER A 48 -16.67 1.23 -0.23
CA SER A 48 -17.52 0.28 -0.96
C SER A 48 -18.92 0.15 -0.36
N PHE A 49 -19.06 0.33 0.97
CA PHE A 49 -20.30 -0.01 1.68
C PHE A 49 -20.89 1.15 2.49
N LEU A 50 -20.08 2.07 3.02
CA LEU A 50 -20.56 3.18 3.85
C LEU A 50 -20.75 4.45 3.01
N TYR A 51 -19.75 4.77 2.19
CA TYR A 51 -19.74 5.92 1.29
C TYR A 51 -19.39 5.46 -0.15
N PRO A 52 -20.25 4.64 -0.78
CA PRO A 52 -19.96 4.10 -2.10
C PRO A 52 -19.91 5.23 -3.16
N PRO A 53 -18.80 5.36 -3.92
CA PRO A 53 -18.74 6.29 -5.04
C PRO A 53 -19.57 5.76 -6.21
N ALA A 54 -19.77 6.61 -7.22
CA ALA A 54 -20.38 6.17 -8.47
C ALA A 54 -19.51 5.11 -9.19
N ALA A 55 -20.15 4.22 -9.94
CA ALA A 55 -19.46 3.34 -10.87
C ALA A 55 -18.64 4.17 -11.89
N PRO A 56 -17.45 3.71 -12.33
CA PRO A 56 -16.88 2.38 -12.10
C PRO A 56 -16.02 2.23 -10.83
N GLN A 57 -15.75 3.32 -10.09
CA GLN A 57 -14.84 3.29 -8.93
C GLN A 57 -15.30 2.29 -7.86
N LEU A 58 -16.62 2.19 -7.63
CA LEU A 58 -17.19 1.21 -6.70
C LEU A 58 -16.71 -0.23 -6.98
N TYR A 59 -16.71 -0.64 -8.25
CA TYR A 59 -16.30 -2.00 -8.62
C TYR A 59 -14.81 -2.22 -8.44
N ILE A 60 -14.00 -1.17 -8.65
CA ILE A 60 -12.56 -1.21 -8.40
C ILE A 60 -12.30 -1.37 -6.90
N ASN A 61 -12.99 -0.59 -6.06
CA ASN A 61 -12.84 -0.67 -4.61
C ASN A 61 -13.22 -2.05 -4.05
N VAL A 62 -14.33 -2.63 -4.53
CA VAL A 62 -14.74 -3.99 -4.15
C VAL A 62 -13.70 -5.03 -4.58
N ALA A 63 -13.12 -4.88 -5.78
CA ALA A 63 -12.06 -5.77 -6.25
C ALA A 63 -10.77 -5.62 -5.42
N TRP A 64 -10.39 -4.39 -5.06
CA TRP A 64 -9.25 -4.12 -4.18
C TRP A 64 -9.47 -4.66 -2.77
N LEU A 65 -10.67 -4.49 -2.20
CA LEU A 65 -11.02 -5.09 -0.91
C LEU A 65 -10.80 -6.60 -0.92
N PHE A 66 -11.21 -7.28 -2.00
CA PHE A 66 -11.00 -8.72 -2.14
C PHE A 66 -9.51 -9.09 -2.15
N LEU A 67 -8.68 -8.32 -2.87
CA LEU A 67 -7.23 -8.51 -2.87
C LEU A 67 -6.61 -8.25 -1.49
N ASP A 68 -7.03 -7.18 -0.80
CA ASP A 68 -6.56 -6.87 0.54
C ASP A 68 -6.95 -7.93 1.55
N VAL A 69 -8.11 -8.58 1.41
CA VAL A 69 -8.48 -9.75 2.23
C VAL A 69 -7.46 -10.88 2.03
N PHE A 70 -7.01 -11.17 0.81
CA PHE A 70 -5.94 -12.16 0.60
C PHE A 70 -4.61 -11.73 1.21
N ILE A 71 -4.24 -10.46 1.09
CA ILE A 71 -3.02 -9.93 1.72
C ILE A 71 -3.12 -10.04 3.25
N ALA A 72 -4.31 -9.84 3.83
CA ALA A 72 -4.52 -10.05 5.26
C ALA A 72 -4.45 -11.51 5.68
N LEU A 73 -5.02 -12.43 4.90
CA LEU A 73 -4.87 -13.87 5.17
C LEU A 73 -3.40 -14.29 5.09
N GLU A 74 -2.65 -13.76 4.12
CA GLU A 74 -1.20 -13.94 4.02
C GLU A 74 -0.48 -13.40 5.26
N PHE A 75 -0.78 -12.18 5.69
CA PHE A 75 -0.19 -11.56 6.87
C PHE A 75 -0.47 -12.37 8.14
N LEU A 76 -1.72 -12.80 8.34
CA LEU A 76 -2.12 -13.59 9.50
C LEU A 76 -1.48 -14.99 9.51
N LYS A 77 -1.21 -15.56 8.33
CA LYS A 77 -0.58 -16.87 8.17
C LYS A 77 0.94 -16.81 8.37
N PHE A 78 1.63 -15.91 7.68
CA PHE A 78 3.10 -15.88 7.65
C PHE A 78 3.70 -14.81 8.57
N GLY A 79 3.00 -13.73 8.84
CA GLY A 79 3.51 -12.62 9.65
C GLY A 79 3.82 -13.02 11.07
N ARG A 80 3.14 -14.03 11.63
CA ARG A 80 3.44 -14.55 12.97
C ARG A 80 4.92 -14.92 13.17
N ASN A 81 5.57 -15.44 12.13
CA ASN A 81 6.98 -15.86 12.15
C ASN A 81 7.94 -14.66 12.23
N GLU A 82 7.49 -13.48 11.84
CA GLU A 82 8.26 -12.23 11.83
C GLU A 82 8.17 -11.48 13.18
N PHE A 83 7.24 -11.86 14.06
CA PHE A 83 7.06 -11.26 15.39
C PHE A 83 7.27 -12.29 16.52
N PRO A 84 8.48 -12.86 16.68
CA PRO A 84 8.74 -13.93 17.66
C PRO A 84 8.56 -13.48 19.12
N ARG A 85 8.65 -12.17 19.38
CA ARG A 85 8.49 -11.60 20.74
C ARG A 85 7.05 -11.54 21.21
N LEU A 86 6.07 -11.63 20.32
CA LEU A 86 4.65 -11.65 20.67
C LEU A 86 4.20 -13.09 20.86
N SER A 87 3.33 -13.34 21.84
CA SER A 87 2.54 -14.58 21.89
C SER A 87 1.54 -14.61 20.72
N PRO A 88 0.99 -15.78 20.35
CA PRO A 88 -0.03 -15.85 19.29
C PRO A 88 -1.23 -14.94 19.59
N GLN A 89 -1.72 -14.92 20.83
CA GLN A 89 -2.83 -14.07 21.24
C GLN A 89 -2.48 -12.58 21.11
N GLN A 90 -1.28 -12.17 21.53
CA GLN A 90 -0.82 -10.79 21.39
C GLN A 90 -0.69 -10.37 19.92
N PHE A 91 -0.22 -11.26 19.04
CA PHE A 91 -0.12 -10.98 17.61
C PHE A 91 -1.51 -10.71 16.99
N TYR A 92 -2.49 -11.59 17.25
CA TYR A 92 -3.85 -11.39 16.74
C TYR A 92 -4.56 -10.20 17.39
N ALA A 93 -4.36 -9.97 18.69
CA ALA A 93 -4.90 -8.79 19.37
C ALA A 93 -4.31 -7.49 18.80
N CYS A 94 -3.01 -7.48 18.49
CA CYS A 94 -2.35 -6.34 17.84
C CYS A 94 -2.92 -6.10 16.43
N PHE A 95 -3.12 -7.16 15.64
CA PHE A 95 -3.76 -7.05 14.33
C PHE A 95 -5.16 -6.43 14.44
N VAL A 96 -6.01 -6.92 15.34
CA VAL A 96 -7.36 -6.39 15.56
C VAL A 96 -7.33 -4.95 16.04
N LEU A 97 -6.45 -4.61 16.99
CA LEU A 97 -6.30 -3.25 17.48
C LEU A 97 -5.90 -2.29 16.36
N VAL A 98 -4.93 -2.66 15.53
CA VAL A 98 -4.49 -1.85 14.39
C VAL A 98 -5.60 -1.73 13.35
N LEU A 99 -6.35 -2.79 13.08
CA LEU A 99 -7.49 -2.76 12.17
C LEU A 99 -8.59 -1.80 12.65
N LEU A 100 -9.00 -1.91 13.91
CA LEU A 100 -10.02 -1.02 14.49
C LEU A 100 -9.55 0.44 14.52
N THR A 101 -8.27 0.66 14.83
CA THR A 101 -7.67 2.00 14.84
C THR A 101 -7.63 2.60 13.44
N ALA A 102 -7.18 1.83 12.45
CA ALA A 102 -7.15 2.27 11.05
C ALA A 102 -8.56 2.53 10.52
N PHE A 103 -9.54 1.67 10.85
CA PHE A 103 -10.93 1.85 10.48
C PHE A 103 -11.52 3.14 11.05
N GLY A 104 -11.36 3.34 12.35
CA GLY A 104 -11.79 4.57 13.02
C GLY A 104 -11.12 5.79 12.42
N LEU A 105 -9.81 5.74 12.17
CA LEU A 105 -9.07 6.87 11.61
C LEU A 105 -9.56 7.23 10.20
N VAL A 106 -9.72 6.26 9.30
CA VAL A 106 -10.21 6.50 7.94
C VAL A 106 -11.62 7.09 7.99
N LEU A 107 -12.52 6.51 8.79
CA LEU A 107 -13.90 6.97 8.92
C LEU A 107 -13.97 8.40 9.47
N LEU A 108 -13.29 8.67 10.57
CA LEU A 108 -13.36 9.96 11.27
C LEU A 108 -12.66 11.07 10.48
N VAL A 109 -11.53 10.78 9.81
CA VAL A 109 -10.87 11.75 8.92
C VAL A 109 -11.80 12.14 7.77
N SER A 110 -12.50 11.19 7.17
CA SER A 110 -13.46 11.48 6.11
C SER A 110 -14.64 12.31 6.59
N GLN A 111 -15.11 12.12 7.81
CA GLN A 111 -16.16 12.95 8.41
C GLN A 111 -15.64 14.36 8.74
N GLU A 112 -14.49 14.46 9.40
CA GLU A 112 -13.89 15.73 9.83
C GLU A 112 -13.63 16.65 8.63
N PHE A 113 -13.03 16.11 7.57
CA PHE A 113 -12.75 16.87 6.34
C PHE A 113 -13.94 16.97 5.38
N HIS A 114 -15.08 16.37 5.71
CA HIS A 114 -16.25 16.27 4.83
C HIS A 114 -15.87 15.68 3.45
N ASP A 115 -14.92 14.74 3.45
CA ASP A 115 -14.33 14.07 2.28
C ASP A 115 -14.88 12.65 2.15
N PHE A 116 -16.09 12.57 1.62
CA PHE A 116 -16.80 11.31 1.39
C PHE A 116 -16.34 10.57 0.13
N ASP A 117 -15.46 11.17 -0.66
CA ASP A 117 -14.73 10.50 -1.75
C ASP A 117 -13.42 9.84 -1.26
N GLY A 118 -13.03 10.10 0.00
CA GLY A 118 -11.92 9.42 0.67
C GLY A 118 -10.53 9.83 0.20
N VAL A 119 -10.38 10.97 -0.47
CA VAL A 119 -9.14 11.43 -1.09
C VAL A 119 -8.05 11.67 -0.05
N TYR A 120 -8.33 12.42 1.02
CA TYR A 120 -7.38 12.71 2.09
C TYR A 120 -6.96 11.46 2.83
N ALA A 121 -7.91 10.56 3.13
CA ALA A 121 -7.61 9.28 3.75
C ALA A 121 -6.75 8.40 2.83
N ALA A 122 -7.05 8.34 1.52
CA ALA A 122 -6.30 7.57 0.52
C ALA A 122 -4.83 8.02 0.44
N PHE A 123 -4.57 9.31 0.26
CA PHE A 123 -3.20 9.80 0.14
C PHE A 123 -2.47 9.85 1.48
N GLY A 124 -3.17 10.16 2.58
CA GLY A 124 -2.60 10.15 3.93
C GLY A 124 -2.07 8.78 4.33
N GLN A 125 -2.88 7.73 4.16
CA GLN A 125 -2.44 6.36 4.46
C GLN A 125 -1.38 5.86 3.47
N ASN A 126 -1.42 6.28 2.21
CA ASN A 126 -0.43 5.88 1.20
C ASN A 126 0.97 6.43 1.53
N LEU A 127 1.06 7.66 2.05
CA LEU A 127 2.33 8.20 2.54
C LEU A 127 2.91 7.33 3.67
N VAL A 128 2.09 6.97 4.65
CA VAL A 128 2.49 6.07 5.74
C VAL A 128 2.91 4.71 5.19
N MET A 129 2.17 4.17 4.22
CA MET A 129 2.52 2.93 3.53
C MET A 129 3.89 3.03 2.86
N SER A 130 4.18 4.07 2.08
CA SER A 130 5.49 4.28 1.44
C SER A 130 6.63 4.28 2.46
N MET A 131 6.48 4.99 3.58
CA MET A 131 7.47 5.00 4.66
C MET A 131 7.66 3.61 5.26
N LEU A 132 6.57 2.87 5.49
CA LEU A 132 6.60 1.54 6.08
C LEU A 132 7.23 0.48 5.16
N PHE A 133 7.05 0.58 3.84
CA PHE A 133 7.76 -0.29 2.88
C PHE A 133 9.28 -0.08 2.96
N VAL A 134 9.75 1.17 3.02
CA VAL A 134 11.17 1.47 3.23
C VAL A 134 11.65 0.91 4.57
N ALA A 135 10.91 1.17 5.67
CA ALA A 135 11.27 0.67 6.99
C ALA A 135 11.33 -0.87 7.02
N MET A 136 10.39 -1.55 6.38
CA MET A 136 10.34 -3.01 6.28
C MET A 136 11.54 -3.57 5.52
N LEU A 137 11.93 -2.96 4.40
CA LEU A 137 13.13 -3.33 3.65
C LEU A 137 14.40 -3.17 4.48
N LEU A 138 14.58 -2.00 5.11
CA LEU A 138 15.78 -1.70 5.90
C LEU A 138 15.90 -2.61 7.12
N ASN A 139 14.79 -2.88 7.82
CA ASN A 139 14.78 -3.78 8.98
C ASN A 139 15.04 -5.24 8.59
N ARG A 140 14.59 -5.70 7.43
CA ARG A 140 14.86 -7.07 6.94
C ARG A 140 16.28 -7.24 6.42
N GLY A 141 16.87 -6.18 5.84
CA GLY A 141 18.18 -6.25 5.19
C GLY A 141 18.22 -7.20 3.99
N ASN A 142 17.07 -7.55 3.41
CA ASN A 142 16.93 -8.39 2.23
C ASN A 142 15.56 -8.16 1.55
N LEU A 143 15.35 -8.76 0.38
CA LEU A 143 14.14 -8.57 -0.43
C LEU A 143 12.98 -9.51 -0.08
N ARG A 144 13.00 -10.23 1.05
CA ARG A 144 11.89 -11.12 1.39
C ARG A 144 10.58 -10.34 1.48
N GLY A 145 9.54 -10.85 0.83
CA GLY A 145 8.21 -10.23 0.75
C GLY A 145 8.15 -8.98 -0.14
N GLN A 146 9.24 -8.58 -0.79
CA GLN A 146 9.34 -7.35 -1.58
C GLN A 146 10.00 -7.63 -2.94
N SER A 147 9.82 -6.74 -3.92
CA SER A 147 10.47 -6.89 -5.23
C SER A 147 10.52 -5.57 -6.00
N ALA A 148 11.44 -5.47 -6.95
CA ALA A 148 11.57 -4.28 -7.80
C ALA A 148 10.28 -4.00 -8.59
N SER A 149 9.61 -5.05 -9.07
CA SER A 149 8.33 -4.93 -9.77
C SER A 149 7.23 -4.37 -8.88
N ILE A 150 7.13 -4.81 -7.61
CA ILE A 150 6.18 -4.23 -6.64
C ILE A 150 6.47 -2.74 -6.44
N ALA A 151 7.74 -2.37 -6.25
CA ALA A 151 8.13 -0.98 -6.03
C ALA A 151 7.79 -0.08 -7.22
N VAL A 152 8.09 -0.52 -8.45
CA VAL A 152 7.80 0.24 -9.67
C VAL A 152 6.30 0.35 -9.91
N LEU A 153 5.53 -0.73 -9.78
CA LEU A 153 4.08 -0.71 -9.99
C LEU A 153 3.38 0.18 -8.97
N LYS A 154 3.76 0.11 -7.68
CA LYS A 154 3.26 1.01 -6.64
C LYS A 154 3.52 2.48 -6.98
N LEU A 155 4.76 2.79 -7.39
CA LEU A 155 5.18 4.14 -7.77
C LEU A 155 4.35 4.66 -8.94
N LEU A 156 4.24 3.88 -10.02
CA LEU A 156 3.47 4.26 -11.21
C LEU A 156 1.99 4.42 -10.89
N GLY A 157 1.44 3.51 -10.08
CA GLY A 157 0.04 3.56 -9.63
C GLY A 157 -0.26 4.85 -8.88
N THR A 158 0.57 5.19 -7.89
CA THR A 158 0.36 6.40 -7.09
C THR A 158 0.68 7.67 -7.86
N ALA A 159 1.73 7.69 -8.68
CA ALA A 159 2.06 8.83 -9.53
C ALA A 159 0.92 9.17 -10.50
N ALA A 160 0.28 8.14 -11.10
CA ALA A 160 -0.87 8.33 -11.97
C ALA A 160 -2.07 8.94 -11.22
N ALA A 161 -2.39 8.43 -10.02
CA ALA A 161 -3.47 8.99 -9.19
C ALA A 161 -3.16 10.43 -8.75
N SER A 162 -1.98 10.69 -8.20
CA SER A 162 -1.55 12.03 -7.77
C SER A 162 -1.63 13.04 -8.92
N LEU A 163 -1.15 12.67 -10.12
CA LEU A 163 -1.23 13.52 -11.30
C LEU A 163 -2.68 13.75 -11.75
N ALA A 164 -3.53 12.72 -11.70
CA ALA A 164 -4.94 12.84 -12.04
C ALA A 164 -5.65 13.84 -11.13
N PHE A 165 -5.47 13.71 -9.81
CA PHE A 165 -6.09 14.60 -8.85
C PHE A 165 -5.56 16.02 -8.97
N TYR A 166 -4.23 16.20 -9.01
CA TYR A 166 -3.61 17.52 -9.12
C TYR A 166 -4.09 18.32 -10.35
N LEU A 167 -4.20 17.65 -11.51
CA LEU A 167 -4.56 18.34 -12.75
C LEU A 167 -6.07 18.56 -12.93
N TYR A 168 -6.92 17.72 -12.35
CA TYR A 168 -8.34 17.67 -12.74
C TYR A 168 -9.36 17.75 -11.60
N LYS A 169 -8.94 17.75 -10.32
CA LYS A 169 -9.86 17.74 -9.19
C LYS A 169 -9.72 18.98 -8.30
N PRO A 170 -10.79 19.77 -8.12
CA PRO A 170 -10.77 20.96 -7.26
C PRO A 170 -10.28 20.68 -5.84
N VAL A 171 -10.68 19.54 -5.26
CA VAL A 171 -10.24 19.12 -3.92
C VAL A 171 -8.72 19.12 -3.77
N ALA A 172 -7.96 18.77 -4.83
CA ALA A 172 -6.50 18.77 -4.79
C ALA A 172 -5.88 20.14 -5.15
N GLN A 173 -6.58 20.97 -5.92
CA GLN A 173 -6.12 22.29 -6.35
C GLN A 173 -6.32 23.35 -5.26
N GLU A 174 -7.36 23.20 -4.45
CA GLU A 174 -7.69 24.08 -3.32
C GLU A 174 -7.00 23.63 -2.02
N SER A 175 -6.51 22.39 -1.98
CA SER A 175 -5.84 21.83 -0.82
C SER A 175 -4.35 22.18 -0.80
N ILE A 176 -3.87 22.67 0.34
CA ILE A 176 -2.43 22.79 0.61
C ILE A 176 -1.79 21.45 1.01
N LEU A 177 -2.59 20.51 1.53
CA LEU A 177 -2.10 19.24 2.07
C LEU A 177 -1.88 18.21 0.97
N LEU A 178 -2.80 18.10 0.01
CA LEU A 178 -2.73 17.07 -1.04
C LEU A 178 -1.47 17.18 -1.91
N PRO A 179 -1.05 18.37 -2.42
CA PRO A 179 0.20 18.50 -3.15
C PRO A 179 1.42 18.10 -2.31
N PHE A 180 1.44 18.43 -1.02
CA PHE A 180 2.50 17.99 -0.11
C PHE A 180 2.52 16.46 0.03
N LEU A 181 1.36 15.82 0.19
CA LEU A 181 1.25 14.35 0.23
C LEU A 181 1.74 13.73 -1.07
N PHE A 182 1.36 14.26 -2.24
CA PHE A 182 1.78 13.75 -3.55
C PHE A 182 3.30 13.78 -3.71
N ALA A 183 3.92 14.93 -3.42
CA ALA A 183 5.37 15.09 -3.49
C ALA A 183 6.10 14.18 -2.50
N SER A 184 5.58 14.08 -1.27
CA SER A 184 6.16 13.23 -0.23
C SER A 184 6.09 11.75 -0.60
N ILE A 185 4.93 11.28 -1.08
CA ILE A 185 4.75 9.89 -1.53
C ILE A 185 5.72 9.59 -2.67
N LEU A 186 5.79 10.48 -3.67
CA LEU A 186 6.70 10.29 -4.80
C LEU A 186 8.16 10.18 -4.34
N GLY A 187 8.59 11.02 -3.40
CA GLY A 187 9.93 10.95 -2.81
C GLY A 187 10.21 9.62 -2.10
N TRP A 188 9.28 9.15 -1.27
CA TRP A 188 9.42 7.87 -0.56
C TRP A 188 9.34 6.66 -1.49
N ASP A 189 8.51 6.71 -2.53
CA ASP A 189 8.40 5.63 -3.52
C ASP A 189 9.65 5.54 -4.40
N LEU A 190 10.23 6.68 -4.79
CA LEU A 190 11.52 6.72 -5.49
C LEU A 190 12.65 6.17 -4.61
N LEU A 191 12.68 6.54 -3.33
CA LEU A 191 13.63 5.99 -2.37
C LEU A 191 13.46 4.47 -2.23
N TYR A 192 12.21 4.00 -2.06
CA TYR A 192 11.90 2.59 -1.96
C TYR A 192 12.36 1.82 -3.20
N ALA A 193 12.01 2.29 -4.40
CA ALA A 193 12.42 1.68 -5.66
C ALA A 193 13.94 1.63 -5.82
N GLY A 194 14.64 2.72 -5.49
CA GLY A 194 16.11 2.79 -5.52
C GLY A 194 16.77 1.81 -4.55
N LEU A 195 16.26 1.70 -3.33
CA LEU A 195 16.76 0.74 -2.34
C LEU A 195 16.53 -0.70 -2.79
N VAL A 196 15.30 -1.05 -3.21
CA VAL A 196 14.99 -2.40 -3.71
C VAL A 196 15.87 -2.78 -4.90
N TYR A 197 16.13 -1.86 -5.81
CA TYR A 197 17.03 -2.08 -6.94
C TYR A 197 18.48 -2.35 -6.48
N SER A 198 18.98 -1.56 -5.52
CA SER A 198 20.31 -1.74 -4.92
C SER A 198 20.46 -3.12 -4.25
N PHE A 199 19.45 -3.53 -3.46
CA PHE A 199 19.43 -4.87 -2.85
C PHE A 199 19.38 -5.97 -3.91
N SER A 200 18.61 -5.79 -4.99
CA SER A 200 18.51 -6.77 -6.08
C SER A 200 19.86 -7.00 -6.76
N ARG A 201 20.64 -5.93 -7.01
CA ARG A 201 21.97 -6.04 -7.61
C ARG A 201 22.97 -6.76 -6.72
N LYS A 202 22.92 -6.52 -5.40
CA LYS A 202 23.79 -7.21 -4.44
C LYS A 202 23.54 -8.72 -4.47
N THR A 203 22.27 -9.15 -4.48
CA THR A 203 21.92 -10.58 -4.52
C THR A 203 22.36 -11.25 -5.83
N SER A 204 22.26 -10.57 -6.98
CA SER A 204 22.72 -11.11 -8.26
C SER A 204 24.26 -11.14 -8.40
N GLY A 205 24.97 -10.20 -7.76
CA GLY A 205 26.44 -10.12 -7.82
C GLY A 205 27.17 -11.24 -7.08
N PHE A 206 26.57 -11.82 -6.03
CA PHE A 206 27.15 -12.97 -5.30
C PHE A 206 27.00 -14.31 -6.04
N GLY A 207 26.15 -14.40 -7.08
CA GLY A 207 25.96 -15.62 -7.87
C GLY A 207 26.98 -15.84 -8.99
N ALA A 208 27.86 -14.87 -9.25
CA ALA A 208 28.81 -14.90 -10.39
C ALA A 208 30.25 -15.27 -10.00
N SER A 209 30.56 -15.49 -8.71
CA SER A 209 31.93 -15.69 -8.22
C SER A 209 32.21 -17.05 -7.55
N THR A 210 31.38 -18.06 -7.79
CA THR A 210 31.68 -19.44 -7.37
C THR A 210 31.35 -20.44 -8.48
N VAL A 211 32.26 -20.57 -9.45
CA VAL A 211 32.50 -21.82 -10.15
C VAL A 211 34.02 -22.06 -10.07
N PRO A 212 34.48 -23.05 -9.29
CA PRO A 212 35.89 -23.45 -9.29
C PRO A 212 36.30 -24.12 -10.60
#